data_AF-A0AAT9R930-F1
#
_entry.id   AF-A0AAT9R930-F1
#
_cell.length_a   1.000
_cell.length_b   1.000
_cell.length_c   1.000
_cell.angle_alpha   90.00
_cell.angle_beta   90.00
_cell.angle_gamma   90.00
#
_symmetry.space_group_name_H-M   'P 1'
#
loop_
_entity.id
_entity.type
_entity.pdbx_description
1 polymer ?
#
loop_
_entity_poly.entity_id
_entity_poly.type
_entity_poly.pdbx_seq_one_letter_code
_entity_poly.pdbx_strand_id
1 'polypeptide(L)'
;MAWLALGYFLAYIPYAMLVKAMSSGVSPLAGSPVDGLVLLPAAALGQLAVMPLFLASSGWWRYCRQQEIPGVGRVRVPGRETLLAGFFTSLVIATTTLNFTFAGVSILLVLLLMRGGVLIISPLVDSARKRNVSGSAWAALAFSLLAVSVALGDVDSYHLTLATVLSVLTYLVGYVGRFEIMSRVAKTGVRETDRRYFVEEHAAAPVFLVGILAAAALAGQPELRSGFTTFLGTPAAWGAIGIGVAYEVLFVFGTLIYLDRRVYTWCVPANRCASLLSGLVASYALAGLAGLPVPGDAQLLALVFIGVAIVSLSYPATASWRRERGMRARRVLFVCGGNTSRSPMAEVIARNHAVQVGGSARRVRFASAGVSPARGGAPLAPAARSALADLGIRRVPGPVHPRRHRARPVTPQLCRDSSVIYCMTRAHRDAVVALAPDAENRTLCLDPHGDVPNPEGQSSEVYHRCAHRIEELVRTRLHEFLGGDPGPDIRPAGVG
;
A
#
# COMPACT_ATOMS: atom_id res chain seq x y z
N MET A 1 4.23 4.76 -2.65
CA MET A 1 2.83 5.17 -2.56
C MET A 1 2.60 6.65 -2.86
N ALA A 2 3.20 7.61 -2.14
CA ALA A 2 3.00 9.04 -2.41
C ALA A 2 3.29 9.42 -3.88
N TRP A 3 4.39 8.93 -4.44
CA TRP A 3 4.71 9.10 -5.86
C TRP A 3 3.67 8.52 -6.82
N LEU A 4 3.09 7.35 -6.49
CA LEU A 4 2.05 6.72 -7.32
C LEU A 4 0.75 7.55 -7.28
N ALA A 5 0.38 8.05 -6.11
CA ALA A 5 -0.78 8.93 -5.95
C ALA A 5 -0.58 10.27 -6.67
N LEU A 6 0.63 10.84 -6.62
CA LEU A 6 0.99 12.04 -7.38
C LEU A 6 0.96 11.77 -8.89
N GLY A 7 1.52 10.66 -9.35
CA GLY A 7 1.45 10.26 -10.76
C GLY A 7 0.02 10.06 -11.25
N TYR A 8 -0.82 9.40 -10.43
CA TYR A 8 -2.25 9.27 -10.71
C TYR A 8 -2.95 10.63 -10.77
N PHE A 9 -2.64 11.54 -9.84
CA PHE A 9 -3.19 12.90 -9.82
C PHE A 9 -2.82 13.67 -11.10
N LEU A 10 -1.54 13.72 -11.43
CA LEU A 10 -1.04 14.43 -12.61
C LEU A 10 -1.58 13.83 -13.92
N ALA A 11 -1.73 12.51 -14.01
CA ALA A 11 -2.27 11.85 -15.20
C ALA A 11 -3.79 12.03 -15.35
N TYR A 12 -4.53 12.18 -14.23
CA TYR A 12 -5.99 12.33 -14.26
C TYR A 12 -6.42 13.69 -14.83
N ILE A 13 -5.67 14.75 -14.55
CA ILE A 13 -6.00 16.12 -14.99
C ILE A 13 -6.18 16.21 -16.53
N PRO A 14 -5.17 15.87 -17.37
CA PRO A 14 -5.32 15.97 -18.82
C PRO A 14 -6.39 15.02 -19.35
N TYR A 15 -6.56 13.84 -18.75
CA TYR A 15 -7.64 12.92 -19.10
C TYR A 15 -9.02 13.55 -18.90
N ALA A 16 -9.31 14.07 -17.71
CA ALA A 16 -10.60 14.66 -17.38
C ALA A 16 -10.87 15.93 -18.21
N MET A 17 -9.84 16.76 -18.40
CA MET A 17 -9.94 17.96 -19.22
C MET A 17 -10.27 17.62 -20.68
N LEU A 18 -9.56 16.65 -21.27
CA LEU A 18 -9.74 16.29 -22.67
C LEU A 18 -11.13 15.69 -22.93
N VAL A 19 -11.60 14.77 -22.07
CA VAL A 19 -12.95 14.22 -22.19
C VAL A 19 -14.00 15.31 -22.14
N LYS A 20 -13.90 16.21 -21.16
CA LYS A 20 -14.91 17.26 -20.98
C LYS A 20 -14.83 18.32 -22.07
N ALA A 21 -13.64 18.67 -22.56
CA ALA A 21 -13.47 19.62 -23.64
C ALA A 21 -14.09 19.11 -24.95
N MET A 22 -13.90 17.82 -25.26
CA MET A 22 -14.49 17.17 -26.42
C MET A 22 -16.02 17.08 -26.33
N SER A 23 -16.55 16.69 -25.17
CA SER A 23 -18.01 16.54 -24.98
C SER A 23 -18.75 17.86 -24.85
N SER A 24 -18.06 18.94 -24.46
CA SER A 24 -18.66 20.28 -24.33
C SER A 24 -18.43 21.16 -25.56
N GLY A 25 -17.73 20.66 -26.59
CA GLY A 25 -17.48 21.39 -27.83
C GLY A 25 -16.50 22.56 -27.71
N VAL A 26 -15.66 22.57 -26.67
CA VAL A 26 -14.64 23.61 -26.43
C VAL A 26 -13.23 23.13 -26.81
N SER A 27 -13.10 21.91 -27.30
CA SER A 27 -11.83 21.33 -27.72
C SER A 27 -11.35 21.96 -29.03
N PRO A 28 -10.08 22.37 -29.15
CA PRO A 28 -9.50 22.82 -30.42
C PRO A 28 -9.55 21.76 -31.53
N LEU A 29 -9.71 20.48 -31.15
CA LEU A 29 -9.73 19.33 -32.07
C LEU A 29 -11.13 19.01 -32.59
N ALA A 30 -12.18 19.61 -32.04
CA ALA A 30 -13.57 19.36 -32.42
C ALA A 30 -14.35 20.68 -32.47
N GLY A 31 -14.87 21.04 -33.66
CA GLY A 31 -15.66 22.26 -33.84
C GLY A 31 -17.08 22.20 -33.27
N SER A 32 -17.49 21.05 -32.74
CA SER A 32 -18.79 20.84 -32.11
C SER A 32 -18.69 19.83 -30.96
N PRO A 33 -19.66 19.83 -30.02
CA PRO A 33 -19.75 18.79 -28.99
C PRO A 33 -19.82 17.39 -29.61
N VAL A 34 -18.97 16.48 -29.13
CA VAL A 34 -18.95 15.07 -29.55
C VAL A 34 -19.70 14.23 -28.52
N ASP A 35 -20.69 13.46 -28.99
CA ASP A 35 -21.43 12.52 -28.16
C ASP A 35 -20.52 11.44 -27.54
N GLY A 36 -20.82 11.05 -26.30
CA GLY A 36 -20.00 10.09 -25.57
C GLY A 36 -19.93 8.72 -26.21
N LEU A 37 -21.04 8.22 -26.77
CA LEU A 37 -21.08 6.92 -27.44
C LEU A 37 -20.31 6.96 -28.77
N VAL A 38 -20.28 8.11 -29.45
CA VAL A 38 -19.44 8.31 -30.64
C VAL A 38 -17.95 8.34 -30.28
N LEU A 39 -17.60 8.93 -29.13
CA LEU A 39 -16.22 9.09 -28.67
C LEU A 39 -15.59 7.79 -28.16
N LEU A 40 -16.37 6.93 -27.50
CA LEU A 40 -15.91 5.73 -26.81
C LEU A 40 -15.09 4.75 -27.69
N PRO A 41 -15.49 4.42 -28.93
CA PRO A 41 -14.72 3.52 -29.79
C PRO A 41 -13.28 3.99 -30.05
N ALA A 42 -13.09 5.26 -30.40
CA ALA A 42 -11.76 5.82 -30.64
C ALA A 42 -10.89 5.85 -29.37
N ALA A 43 -11.48 6.16 -28.22
CA ALA A 43 -10.80 6.07 -26.93
C ALA A 43 -10.41 4.62 -26.57
N ALA A 44 -11.31 3.66 -26.80
CA ALA A 44 -11.03 2.24 -26.56
C ALA A 44 -9.90 1.71 -27.46
N LEU A 45 -9.88 2.12 -28.73
CA LEU A 45 -8.80 1.78 -29.67
C LEU A 45 -7.47 2.41 -29.27
N GLY A 46 -7.47 3.67 -28.83
CA GLY A 46 -6.27 4.34 -28.31
C GLY A 46 -5.68 3.60 -27.11
N GLN A 47 -6.53 3.15 -26.20
CA GLN A 47 -6.10 2.34 -25.05
C GLN A 47 -5.56 0.97 -25.48
N LEU A 48 -6.27 0.27 -26.37
CA LEU A 48 -5.86 -1.03 -26.91
C LEU A 48 -4.51 -0.96 -27.63
N ALA A 49 -4.20 0.17 -28.28
CA ALA A 49 -2.93 0.37 -28.97
C ALA A 49 -1.75 0.65 -28.02
N VAL A 50 -1.97 1.45 -26.96
CA VAL A 50 -0.90 1.81 -26.00
C VAL A 50 -0.56 0.68 -25.05
N MET A 51 -1.54 -0.12 -24.67
CA MET A 51 -1.37 -1.17 -23.66
C MET A 51 -0.24 -2.17 -24.02
N PRO A 52 -0.18 -2.77 -25.23
CA PRO A 52 0.93 -3.64 -25.63
C PRO A 52 2.30 -2.93 -25.62
N LEU A 53 2.35 -1.65 -26.01
CA LEU A 53 3.59 -0.87 -26.03
C LEU A 53 4.14 -0.64 -24.62
N PHE A 54 3.25 -0.36 -23.65
CA PHE A 54 3.61 -0.27 -22.24
C PHE A 54 4.13 -1.61 -21.71
N LEU A 55 3.43 -2.72 -21.99
CA LEU A 55 3.85 -4.03 -21.54
C LEU A 55 5.19 -4.46 -22.15
N ALA A 56 5.43 -4.15 -23.43
CA ALA A 56 6.68 -4.42 -24.13
C ALA A 56 7.85 -3.61 -23.55
N SER A 57 7.69 -2.29 -23.42
CA SER A 57 8.73 -1.38 -22.92
C SER A 57 9.09 -1.61 -21.45
N SER A 58 8.11 -1.95 -20.61
CA SER A 58 8.34 -2.31 -19.21
C SER A 58 8.99 -3.68 -19.02
N GLY A 59 8.94 -4.54 -20.05
CA GLY A 59 9.34 -5.95 -19.97
C GLY A 59 8.41 -6.81 -19.10
N TRP A 60 7.25 -6.29 -18.68
CA TRP A 60 6.38 -6.98 -17.72
C TRP A 60 5.53 -8.08 -18.37
N TRP A 61 5.42 -8.11 -19.70
CA TRP A 61 4.78 -9.20 -20.45
C TRP A 61 5.28 -10.60 -20.05
N ARG A 62 6.51 -10.70 -19.54
CA ARG A 62 7.12 -11.95 -19.05
C ARG A 62 6.41 -12.56 -17.84
N TYR A 63 5.68 -11.75 -17.06
CA TYR A 63 4.94 -12.22 -15.88
C TYR A 63 3.58 -12.85 -16.23
N CYS A 64 3.12 -12.74 -17.47
CA CYS A 64 1.86 -13.35 -17.90
C CYS A 64 1.95 -14.87 -17.84
N ARG A 65 0.87 -15.54 -17.40
CA ARG A 65 0.79 -17.01 -17.35
C ARG A 65 1.11 -17.61 -18.73
N GLN A 66 1.96 -18.62 -18.74
CA GLN A 66 2.17 -19.48 -19.90
C GLN A 66 1.28 -20.72 -19.78
N GLN A 67 0.60 -21.06 -20.87
CA GLN A 67 -0.18 -22.27 -21.00
C GLN A 67 0.22 -22.98 -22.29
N GLU A 68 0.41 -24.30 -22.20
CA GLU A 68 0.57 -25.14 -23.39
C GLU A 68 -0.81 -25.42 -23.98
N ILE A 69 -1.01 -24.96 -25.22
CA ILE A 69 -2.22 -25.22 -25.99
C ILE A 69 -1.88 -26.34 -26.98
N PRO A 70 -2.60 -27.49 -26.94
CA PRO A 70 -2.39 -28.58 -27.88
C PRO A 70 -2.46 -28.09 -29.33
N GLY A 71 -1.43 -28.37 -30.13
CA GLY A 71 -1.34 -27.98 -31.55
C GLY A 71 -0.83 -26.55 -31.83
N VAL A 72 -0.74 -25.67 -30.83
CA VAL A 72 -0.27 -24.27 -31.01
C VAL A 72 1.04 -24.00 -30.26
N GLY A 73 1.33 -24.77 -29.19
CA GLY A 73 2.54 -24.61 -28.38
C GLY A 73 2.31 -23.73 -27.14
N ARG A 74 3.39 -23.15 -26.60
CA ARG A 74 3.34 -22.30 -25.40
C ARG A 74 2.83 -20.90 -25.73
N VAL A 75 1.60 -20.60 -25.30
CA VAL A 75 0.97 -19.29 -25.49
C VAL A 75 0.81 -18.59 -24.14
N ARG A 76 0.97 -17.25 -24.13
CA ARG A 76 0.70 -16.43 -22.94
C ARG A 76 -0.76 -16.05 -22.94
N VAL A 77 -1.52 -16.60 -21.99
CA VAL A 77 -2.96 -16.37 -21.89
C VAL A 77 -3.33 -15.96 -20.46
N PRO A 78 -4.17 -14.93 -20.27
CA PRO A 78 -4.63 -14.56 -18.95
C PRO A 78 -5.41 -15.72 -18.27
N GLY A 79 -5.27 -15.85 -16.95
CA GLY A 79 -6.06 -16.80 -16.19
C GLY A 79 -7.56 -16.47 -16.18
N ARG A 80 -8.43 -17.44 -15.87
CA ARG A 80 -9.89 -17.22 -15.83
C ARG A 80 -10.31 -16.08 -14.90
N GLU A 81 -9.70 -15.99 -13.73
CA GLU A 81 -10.02 -14.95 -12.75
C GLU A 81 -9.54 -13.57 -13.22
N THR A 82 -8.34 -13.46 -13.78
CA THR A 82 -7.79 -12.20 -14.31
C THR A 82 -8.49 -11.75 -15.59
N LEU A 83 -8.97 -12.67 -16.43
CA LEU A 83 -9.89 -12.36 -17.53
C LEU A 83 -11.17 -11.72 -17.01
N LEU A 84 -11.78 -12.31 -15.98
CA LEU A 84 -13.00 -11.77 -15.38
C LEU A 84 -12.73 -10.40 -14.72
N ALA A 85 -11.56 -10.19 -14.10
CA ALA A 85 -11.14 -8.87 -13.63
C ALA A 85 -11.01 -7.86 -14.77
N GLY A 86 -10.46 -8.29 -15.92
CA GLY A 86 -10.40 -7.49 -17.15
C GLY A 86 -11.78 -7.08 -17.64
N PHE A 87 -12.76 -7.99 -17.64
CA PHE A 87 -14.14 -7.69 -17.98
C PHE A 87 -14.74 -6.60 -17.06
N PHE A 88 -14.68 -6.78 -15.74
CA PHE A 88 -15.19 -5.77 -14.81
C PHE A 88 -14.46 -4.43 -14.92
N THR A 89 -13.16 -4.47 -15.20
CA THR A 89 -12.36 -3.26 -15.43
C THR A 89 -12.77 -2.54 -16.71
N SER A 90 -13.10 -3.27 -17.78
CA SER A 90 -13.62 -2.66 -19.01
C SER A 90 -14.92 -1.88 -18.77
N LEU A 91 -15.82 -2.38 -17.91
CA LEU A 91 -17.02 -1.66 -17.50
C LEU A 91 -16.68 -0.36 -16.78
N VAL A 92 -15.71 -0.40 -15.86
CA VAL A 92 -15.23 0.79 -15.14
C VAL A 92 -14.66 1.82 -16.12
N ILE A 93 -13.86 1.38 -17.09
CA ILE A 93 -13.25 2.28 -18.07
C ILE A 93 -14.34 2.97 -18.91
N ALA A 94 -15.23 2.19 -19.53
CA ALA A 94 -16.25 2.72 -20.43
C ALA A 94 -17.15 3.74 -19.71
N THR A 95 -17.64 3.37 -18.53
CA THR A 95 -18.54 4.23 -17.73
C THR A 95 -17.83 5.45 -17.16
N THR A 96 -16.54 5.35 -16.82
CA THR A 96 -15.77 6.52 -16.36
C THR A 96 -15.66 7.58 -17.45
N THR A 97 -15.38 7.18 -18.69
CA THR A 97 -15.36 8.11 -19.82
C THR A 97 -16.75 8.64 -20.12
N LEU A 98 -17.74 7.76 -20.22
CA LEU A 98 -19.12 8.13 -20.56
C LEU A 98 -19.73 9.10 -19.53
N ASN A 99 -19.47 8.92 -18.23
CA ASN A 99 -20.03 9.78 -17.20
C ASN A 99 -19.61 11.26 -17.35
N PHE A 100 -18.42 11.55 -17.89
CA PHE A 100 -17.98 12.93 -18.16
C PHE A 100 -18.58 13.55 -19.43
N THR A 101 -19.23 12.73 -20.26
CA THR A 101 -19.79 13.16 -21.55
C THR A 101 -21.26 13.56 -21.46
N PHE A 102 -21.97 13.18 -20.40
CA PHE A 102 -23.37 13.54 -20.24
C PHE A 102 -23.56 15.06 -20.17
N ALA A 103 -24.51 15.55 -20.96
CA ALA A 103 -24.85 16.97 -21.04
C ALA A 103 -25.37 17.46 -19.70
N GLY A 104 -24.96 18.68 -19.31
CA GLY A 104 -25.39 19.26 -18.04
C GLY A 104 -24.88 18.48 -16.82
N VAL A 105 -23.70 17.87 -16.90
CA VAL A 105 -23.07 17.22 -15.74
C VAL A 105 -21.66 17.75 -15.55
N SER A 106 -21.34 18.24 -14.34
CA SER A 106 -20.00 18.74 -14.01
C SER A 106 -19.02 17.58 -13.74
N ILE A 107 -17.72 17.85 -13.93
CA ILE A 107 -16.65 16.88 -13.63
C ILE A 107 -16.71 16.47 -12.15
N LEU A 108 -16.90 17.45 -11.25
CA LEU A 108 -16.94 17.17 -9.81
C LEU A 108 -18.18 16.37 -9.40
N LEU A 109 -19.36 16.68 -9.93
CA LEU A 109 -20.59 15.95 -9.61
C LEU A 109 -20.43 14.46 -9.91
N VAL A 110 -19.95 14.12 -11.11
CA VAL A 110 -19.69 12.73 -11.51
C VAL A 110 -18.62 12.07 -10.65
N LEU A 111 -17.53 12.76 -10.35
CA LEU A 111 -16.49 12.22 -9.49
C LEU A 111 -17.00 11.95 -8.07
N LEU A 112 -17.85 12.82 -7.52
CA LEU A 112 -18.47 12.64 -6.21
C LEU A 112 -19.40 11.43 -6.21
N LEU A 113 -20.23 11.25 -7.24
CA LEU A 113 -21.10 10.08 -7.38
C LEU A 113 -20.29 8.78 -7.53
N MET A 114 -19.27 8.78 -8.39
CA MET A 114 -18.44 7.60 -8.66
C MET A 114 -17.54 7.25 -7.46
N ARG A 115 -16.86 8.24 -6.85
CA ARG A 115 -15.94 7.97 -5.74
C ARG A 115 -16.71 7.75 -4.44
N GLY A 116 -17.71 8.58 -4.17
CA GLY A 116 -18.63 8.42 -3.03
C GLY A 116 -19.36 7.08 -3.09
N GLY A 117 -19.87 6.69 -4.26
CA GLY A 117 -20.52 5.39 -4.44
C GLY A 117 -19.62 4.20 -4.12
N VAL A 118 -18.33 4.24 -4.48
CA VAL A 118 -17.37 3.19 -4.11
C VAL A 118 -17.12 3.18 -2.59
N LEU A 119 -17.07 4.34 -1.95
CA LEU A 119 -16.93 4.45 -0.49
C LEU A 119 -18.18 3.96 0.26
N ILE A 120 -19.38 4.15 -0.31
CA ILE A 120 -20.65 3.65 0.24
C ILE A 120 -20.77 2.14 0.06
N ILE A 121 -20.46 1.61 -1.13
CA ILE A 121 -20.68 0.19 -1.42
C ILE A 121 -19.70 -0.71 -0.65
N SER A 122 -18.48 -0.22 -0.37
CA SER A 122 -17.45 -1.05 0.27
C SER A 122 -17.83 -1.58 1.66
N PRO A 123 -18.31 -0.78 2.65
CA PRO A 123 -18.74 -1.32 3.93
C PRO A 123 -20.02 -2.15 3.84
N LEU A 124 -20.93 -1.82 2.91
CA LEU A 124 -22.17 -2.59 2.68
C LEU A 124 -21.87 -3.99 2.17
N VAL A 125 -20.97 -4.12 1.19
CA VAL A 125 -20.52 -5.42 0.66
C VAL A 125 -19.78 -6.22 1.73
N ASP A 126 -18.92 -5.58 2.53
CA ASP A 126 -18.22 -6.26 3.63
C ASP A 126 -19.20 -6.75 4.71
N SER A 127 -20.20 -5.93 5.06
CA SER A 127 -21.27 -6.30 6.01
C SER A 127 -22.12 -7.47 5.49
N ALA A 128 -22.56 -7.42 4.23
CA ALA A 128 -23.33 -8.50 3.60
C ALA A 128 -22.57 -9.84 3.57
N ARG A 129 -21.23 -9.78 3.54
CA ARG A 129 -20.33 -10.94 3.58
C ARG A 129 -19.94 -11.37 4.99
N LYS A 130 -20.61 -10.85 6.02
CA LYS A 130 -20.33 -11.13 7.44
C LYS A 130 -18.87 -10.83 7.84
N ARG A 131 -18.23 -9.87 7.16
CA ARG A 131 -16.89 -9.38 7.55
C ARG A 131 -17.06 -8.33 8.65
N ASN A 132 -16.06 -8.22 9.52
CA ASN A 132 -16.10 -7.25 10.61
C ASN A 132 -15.86 -5.83 10.07
N VAL A 133 -16.89 -4.99 10.12
CA VAL A 133 -16.85 -3.60 9.64
C VAL A 133 -16.51 -2.67 10.81
N SER A 134 -15.36 -1.99 10.72
CA SER A 134 -14.89 -1.06 11.75
C SER A 134 -15.83 0.16 11.95
N GLY A 135 -15.86 0.75 13.14
CA GLY A 135 -16.62 1.99 13.40
C GLY A 135 -16.21 3.16 12.49
N SER A 136 -14.93 3.25 12.12
CA SER A 136 -14.43 4.20 11.12
C SER A 136 -15.01 4.00 9.72
N ALA A 137 -15.34 2.76 9.34
CA ALA A 137 -15.97 2.47 8.06
C ALA A 137 -17.45 2.88 8.04
N TRP A 138 -18.16 2.75 9.17
CA TRP A 138 -19.51 3.28 9.33
C TRP A 138 -19.54 4.82 9.28
N ALA A 139 -18.58 5.49 9.95
CA ALA A 139 -18.44 6.94 9.85
C ALA A 139 -18.18 7.39 8.40
N ALA A 140 -17.29 6.70 7.69
CA ALA A 140 -17.00 7.00 6.29
C ALA A 140 -18.20 6.78 5.37
N LEU A 141 -19.01 5.75 5.61
CA LEU A 141 -20.26 5.52 4.91
C LEU A 141 -21.23 6.68 5.14
N ALA A 142 -21.41 7.14 6.38
CA ALA A 142 -22.29 8.25 6.71
C ALA A 142 -21.87 9.56 6.00
N PHE A 143 -20.58 9.91 6.05
CA PHE A 143 -20.07 11.09 5.35
C PHE A 143 -20.14 10.96 3.82
N SER A 144 -19.97 9.75 3.28
CA SER A 144 -20.10 9.52 1.83
C SER A 144 -21.54 9.63 1.36
N LEU A 145 -22.51 9.14 2.16
CA LEU A 145 -23.93 9.35 1.91
C LEU A 145 -24.28 10.84 1.96
N LEU A 146 -23.82 11.55 2.99
CA LEU A 146 -24.04 13.00 3.11
C LEU A 146 -23.45 13.76 1.91
N ALA A 147 -22.24 13.43 1.50
CA ALA A 147 -21.62 14.04 0.33
C ALA A 147 -22.42 13.82 -0.95
N VAL A 148 -22.89 12.59 -1.20
CA VAL A 148 -23.72 12.27 -2.36
C VAL A 148 -25.06 13.00 -2.28
N SER A 149 -25.72 13.04 -1.11
CA SER A 149 -26.97 13.77 -0.92
C SER A 149 -26.82 15.27 -1.17
N VAL A 150 -25.73 15.89 -0.69
CA VAL A 150 -25.45 17.32 -0.92
C VAL A 150 -25.15 17.58 -2.40
N ALA A 151 -24.38 16.71 -3.05
CA ALA A 151 -24.11 16.82 -4.48
C ALA A 151 -25.38 16.64 -5.33
N LEU A 152 -26.32 15.80 -4.88
CA LEU A 152 -27.64 15.62 -5.51
C LEU A 152 -28.65 16.72 -5.16
N GLY A 153 -28.43 17.49 -4.09
CA GLY A 153 -29.26 18.65 -3.74
C GLY A 153 -29.02 19.86 -4.66
N ASP A 154 -27.91 19.87 -5.40
CA ASP A 154 -27.54 20.89 -6.40
C ASP A 154 -28.17 20.64 -7.79
N VAL A 155 -29.04 19.62 -7.89
CA VAL A 155 -29.60 19.09 -9.15
C VAL A 155 -30.65 20.01 -9.78
N ASP A 156 -31.09 21.06 -9.08
CA ASP A 156 -31.89 22.14 -9.69
C ASP A 156 -31.14 22.85 -10.84
N SER A 157 -29.82 22.65 -10.95
CA SER A 157 -28.96 23.17 -12.04
C SER A 157 -28.50 22.12 -13.07
N TYR A 158 -28.76 20.81 -12.85
CA TYR A 158 -28.14 19.72 -13.63
C TYR A 158 -29.11 18.56 -13.89
N HIS A 159 -29.32 18.17 -15.15
CA HIS A 159 -30.23 17.07 -15.50
C HIS A 159 -29.57 15.68 -15.31
N LEU A 160 -29.85 15.01 -14.20
CA LEU A 160 -29.51 13.60 -14.01
C LEU A 160 -30.42 12.70 -14.85
N THR A 161 -29.95 12.31 -16.03
CA THR A 161 -30.66 11.38 -16.90
C THR A 161 -30.62 9.96 -16.34
N LEU A 162 -31.62 9.13 -16.68
CA LEU A 162 -31.60 7.69 -16.37
C LEU A 162 -30.31 7.01 -16.87
N ALA A 163 -29.81 7.43 -18.03
CA ALA A 163 -28.55 6.94 -18.60
C ALA A 163 -27.34 7.24 -17.68
N THR A 164 -27.31 8.42 -17.05
CA THR A 164 -26.26 8.79 -16.08
C THR A 164 -26.29 7.87 -14.86
N VAL A 165 -27.49 7.63 -14.31
CA VAL A 165 -27.67 6.76 -13.15
C VAL A 165 -27.24 5.32 -13.49
N LEU A 166 -27.70 4.77 -14.61
CA LEU A 166 -27.33 3.42 -15.04
C LEU A 166 -25.82 3.30 -15.26
N SER A 167 -25.18 4.30 -15.88
CA SER A 167 -23.74 4.30 -16.09
C SER A 167 -22.95 4.34 -14.77
N VAL A 168 -23.39 5.14 -13.79
CA VAL A 168 -22.80 5.13 -12.43
C VAL A 168 -23.01 3.78 -11.73
N LEU A 169 -24.17 3.15 -11.86
CA LEU A 169 -24.41 1.82 -11.28
C LEU A 169 -23.51 0.76 -11.91
N THR A 170 -23.39 0.73 -13.24
CA THR A 170 -22.48 -0.17 -13.96
C THR A 170 -21.03 0.03 -13.53
N TYR A 171 -20.61 1.29 -13.34
CA TYR A 171 -19.30 1.62 -12.78
C TYR A 171 -19.08 1.01 -11.39
N LEU A 172 -20.07 1.08 -10.49
CA LEU A 172 -19.99 0.54 -9.14
C LEU A 172 -19.91 -1.00 -9.16
N VAL A 173 -20.73 -1.65 -9.98
CA VAL A 173 -20.67 -3.11 -10.20
C VAL A 173 -19.29 -3.54 -10.70
N GLY A 174 -18.73 -2.78 -11.65
CA GLY A 174 -17.36 -2.98 -12.15
C GLY A 174 -16.32 -2.97 -11.02
N TYR A 175 -16.38 -2.00 -10.11
CA TYR A 175 -15.44 -1.95 -8.98
C TYR A 175 -15.64 -3.07 -7.96
N VAL A 176 -16.88 -3.47 -7.68
CA VAL A 176 -17.16 -4.59 -6.77
C VAL A 176 -16.54 -5.87 -7.31
N GLY A 177 -16.81 -6.20 -8.58
CA GLY A 177 -16.26 -7.40 -9.22
C GLY A 177 -14.73 -7.36 -9.31
N ARG A 178 -14.18 -6.22 -9.72
CA ARG A 178 -12.72 -6.01 -9.82
C ARG A 178 -12.02 -6.23 -8.47
N PHE A 179 -12.47 -5.56 -7.40
CA PHE A 179 -11.84 -5.65 -6.08
C PHE A 179 -12.02 -7.03 -5.44
N GLU A 180 -13.16 -7.68 -5.67
CA GLU A 180 -13.36 -9.04 -5.18
C GLU A 180 -12.33 -10.00 -5.78
N ILE A 181 -12.13 -9.96 -7.09
CA ILE A 181 -11.16 -10.82 -7.75
C ILE A 181 -9.75 -10.45 -7.30
N MET A 182 -9.38 -9.17 -7.34
CA MET A 182 -8.07 -8.69 -6.89
C MET A 182 -7.74 -9.14 -5.46
N SER A 183 -8.73 -9.18 -4.57
CA SER A 183 -8.56 -9.65 -3.19
C SER A 183 -8.28 -11.15 -3.04
N ARG A 184 -8.65 -11.96 -4.03
CA ARG A 184 -8.44 -13.41 -4.05
C ARG A 184 -7.11 -13.81 -4.69
N VAL A 185 -6.77 -13.15 -5.80
CA VAL A 185 -5.68 -13.61 -6.68
C VAL A 185 -4.42 -12.76 -6.64
N ALA A 186 -4.49 -11.59 -6.01
CA ALA A 186 -3.40 -10.62 -5.92
C ALA A 186 -3.31 -10.03 -4.50
N LYS A 187 -2.46 -9.03 -4.31
CA LYS A 187 -2.16 -8.39 -3.01
C LYS A 187 -1.55 -9.36 -1.99
N THR A 188 -0.96 -10.44 -2.45
CA THR A 188 -0.18 -11.38 -1.61
C THR A 188 1.12 -10.75 -1.15
N GLY A 189 1.52 -9.67 -1.82
CA GLY A 189 2.80 -9.01 -1.67
C GLY A 189 3.91 -9.68 -2.42
N VAL A 190 3.73 -10.90 -2.92
CA VAL A 190 4.72 -11.54 -3.76
C VAL A 190 4.75 -10.79 -5.10
N ARG A 191 5.90 -10.17 -5.41
CA ARG A 191 6.06 -9.27 -6.55
C ARG A 191 5.68 -9.92 -7.88
N GLU A 192 5.94 -11.21 -8.01
CA GLU A 192 5.61 -11.98 -9.21
C GLU A 192 4.10 -12.17 -9.38
N THR A 193 3.38 -12.55 -8.31
CA THR A 193 1.93 -12.71 -8.31
C THR A 193 1.22 -11.38 -8.61
N ASP A 194 1.62 -10.30 -7.95
CA ASP A 194 0.99 -8.99 -8.12
C ASP A 194 1.24 -8.43 -9.53
N ARG A 195 2.45 -8.60 -10.08
CA ARG A 195 2.77 -8.20 -11.47
C ARG A 195 2.04 -9.05 -12.50
N ARG A 196 1.87 -10.34 -12.23
CA ARG A 196 1.10 -11.21 -13.11
C ARG A 196 -0.36 -10.78 -13.19
N TYR A 197 -1.00 -10.51 -12.06
CA TYR A 197 -2.35 -9.95 -12.04
C TYR A 197 -2.43 -8.64 -12.83
N PHE A 198 -1.49 -7.72 -12.57
CA PHE A 198 -1.40 -6.45 -13.26
C PHE A 198 -1.41 -6.65 -14.78
N VAL A 199 -0.47 -7.46 -15.29
CA VAL A 199 -0.27 -7.67 -16.73
C VAL A 199 -1.48 -8.34 -17.38
N GLU A 200 -2.05 -9.34 -16.72
CA GLU A 200 -3.20 -10.08 -17.23
C GLU A 200 -4.48 -9.22 -17.26
N GLU A 201 -4.74 -8.43 -16.21
CA GLU A 201 -5.87 -7.47 -16.18
C GLU A 201 -5.71 -6.39 -17.27
N HIS A 202 -4.49 -5.88 -17.41
CA HIS A 202 -4.14 -4.86 -18.40
C HIS A 202 -4.25 -5.39 -19.83
N ALA A 203 -3.79 -6.61 -20.11
CA ALA A 203 -3.98 -7.20 -21.43
C ALA A 203 -5.47 -7.45 -21.76
N ALA A 204 -6.29 -7.83 -20.77
CA ALA A 204 -7.68 -8.21 -20.98
C ALA A 204 -8.65 -7.02 -21.08
N ALA A 205 -8.50 -5.99 -20.25
CA ALA A 205 -9.50 -4.94 -20.11
C ALA A 205 -9.77 -4.13 -21.40
N PRO A 206 -8.75 -3.67 -22.16
CA PRO A 206 -8.98 -2.96 -23.42
C PRO A 206 -9.61 -3.84 -24.51
N VAL A 207 -9.28 -5.14 -24.52
CA VAL A 207 -9.87 -6.11 -25.45
C VAL A 207 -11.36 -6.29 -25.17
N PHE A 208 -11.74 -6.46 -23.89
CA PHE A 208 -13.14 -6.51 -23.50
C PHE A 208 -13.87 -5.21 -23.82
N LEU A 209 -13.24 -4.06 -23.57
CA LEU A 209 -13.82 -2.75 -23.86
C LEU A 209 -14.17 -2.63 -25.35
N VAL A 210 -13.21 -2.86 -26.24
CA VAL A 210 -13.46 -2.81 -27.69
C VAL A 210 -14.50 -3.84 -28.11
N GLY A 211 -14.42 -5.07 -27.58
CA GLY A 211 -15.38 -6.14 -27.89
C GLY A 211 -16.81 -5.82 -27.49
N ILE A 212 -17.03 -5.27 -26.28
CA ILE A 212 -18.36 -4.87 -25.80
C ILE A 212 -18.93 -3.74 -26.66
N LEU A 213 -18.12 -2.71 -26.95
CA LEU A 213 -18.56 -1.59 -27.79
C LEU A 213 -18.88 -2.02 -29.22
N ALA A 214 -18.04 -2.89 -29.81
CA ALA A 214 -18.26 -3.42 -31.15
C ALA A 214 -19.52 -4.30 -31.21
N ALA A 215 -19.74 -5.17 -30.22
CA ALA A 215 -20.95 -5.97 -30.13
C ALA A 215 -22.21 -5.09 -30.04
N ALA A 216 -22.17 -4.01 -29.24
CA ALA A 216 -23.28 -3.06 -29.15
C ALA A 216 -23.52 -2.29 -30.46
N ALA A 217 -22.47 -1.90 -31.19
CA ALA A 217 -22.58 -1.28 -32.52
C ALA A 217 -23.22 -2.21 -33.56
N LEU A 218 -22.85 -3.50 -33.53
CA LEU A 218 -23.44 -4.54 -34.36
C LEU A 218 -24.89 -4.86 -33.97
N ALA A 219 -25.21 -4.78 -32.68
CA ALA A 219 -26.56 -4.94 -32.14
C ALA A 219 -27.50 -3.74 -32.41
N GLY A 220 -27.03 -2.72 -33.14
CA GLY A 220 -27.88 -1.65 -33.65
C GLY A 220 -27.75 -0.29 -32.94
N GLN A 221 -26.73 -0.08 -32.10
CA GLN A 221 -26.46 1.24 -31.51
C GLN A 221 -25.79 2.18 -32.54
N PRO A 222 -26.48 3.20 -33.07
CA PRO A 222 -26.01 3.97 -34.22
C PRO A 222 -24.81 4.86 -33.88
N GLU A 223 -24.75 5.45 -32.68
CA GLU A 223 -23.66 6.31 -32.23
C GLU A 223 -22.34 5.53 -32.13
N LEU A 224 -22.39 4.33 -31.54
CA LEU A 224 -21.22 3.45 -31.47
C LEU A 224 -20.77 2.99 -32.86
N ARG A 225 -21.71 2.72 -33.77
CA ARG A 225 -21.38 2.38 -35.16
C ARG A 225 -20.68 3.53 -35.87
N SER A 226 -21.17 4.76 -35.72
CA SER A 226 -20.51 5.96 -36.24
C SER A 226 -19.13 6.13 -35.63
N GLY A 227 -18.99 5.89 -34.32
CA GLY A 227 -17.72 5.93 -33.59
C GLY A 227 -16.65 4.98 -34.16
N PHE A 228 -17.03 3.78 -34.61
CA PHE A 228 -16.13 2.82 -35.26
C PHE A 228 -15.89 3.07 -36.76
N THR A 229 -16.67 3.94 -37.41
CA THR A 229 -16.64 4.11 -38.86
C THR A 229 -16.34 5.54 -39.27
N THR A 230 -17.36 6.39 -39.35
CA THR A 230 -17.25 7.76 -39.87
C THR A 230 -16.43 8.66 -38.95
N PHE A 231 -16.56 8.51 -37.63
CA PHE A 231 -15.88 9.36 -36.67
C PHE A 231 -14.36 9.21 -36.71
N LEU A 232 -13.84 7.99 -36.91
CA LEU A 232 -12.39 7.71 -36.98
C LEU A 232 -11.67 8.47 -38.11
N GLY A 233 -12.40 8.84 -39.17
CA GLY A 233 -11.86 9.64 -40.27
C GLY A 233 -11.77 11.14 -39.96
N THR A 234 -12.28 11.61 -38.82
CA THR A 234 -12.32 13.03 -38.46
C THR A 234 -11.10 13.46 -37.64
N PRO A 235 -10.69 14.74 -37.68
CA PRO A 235 -9.63 15.26 -36.81
C PRO A 235 -9.94 15.09 -35.30
N ALA A 236 -11.22 15.13 -34.94
CA ALA A 236 -11.71 14.93 -33.58
C ALA A 236 -11.38 13.53 -33.03
N ALA A 237 -11.19 12.53 -33.90
CA ALA A 237 -10.77 11.19 -33.51
C ALA A 237 -9.42 11.17 -32.79
N TRP A 238 -8.49 12.06 -33.14
CA TRP A 238 -7.19 12.16 -32.46
C TRP A 238 -7.34 12.60 -31.00
N GLY A 239 -8.27 13.51 -30.73
CA GLY A 239 -8.63 13.89 -29.36
C GLY A 239 -9.21 12.70 -28.58
N ALA A 240 -10.09 11.92 -29.21
CA ALA A 240 -10.67 10.73 -28.61
C ALA A 240 -9.63 9.60 -28.37
N ILE A 241 -8.71 9.37 -29.31
CA ILE A 241 -7.58 8.45 -29.11
C ILE A 241 -6.70 8.92 -27.94
N GLY A 242 -6.43 10.23 -27.86
CA GLY A 242 -5.70 10.85 -26.75
C GLY A 242 -6.35 10.62 -25.38
N ILE A 243 -7.68 10.57 -25.31
CA ILE A 243 -8.43 10.19 -24.10
C ILE A 243 -8.09 8.76 -23.68
N GLY A 244 -8.09 7.83 -24.64
CA GLY A 244 -7.70 6.43 -24.40
C GLY A 244 -6.27 6.29 -23.89
N VAL A 245 -5.33 6.99 -24.53
CA VAL A 245 -3.91 7.04 -24.13
C VAL A 245 -3.77 7.59 -22.70
N ALA A 246 -4.43 8.70 -22.39
CA ALA A 246 -4.38 9.31 -21.07
C ALA A 246 -5.02 8.41 -20.00
N TYR A 247 -6.12 7.72 -20.34
CA TYR A 247 -6.74 6.73 -19.46
C TYR A 247 -5.78 5.56 -19.20
N GLU A 248 -5.01 5.12 -20.18
CA GLU A 248 -4.07 4.01 -20.00
C GLU A 248 -3.02 4.33 -18.94
N VAL A 249 -2.45 5.54 -18.99
CA VAL A 249 -1.50 6.02 -17.97
C VAL A 249 -2.15 6.05 -16.58
N LEU A 250 -3.37 6.57 -16.50
CA LEU A 250 -4.19 6.57 -15.28
C LEU A 250 -4.42 5.14 -14.75
N PHE A 251 -4.70 4.20 -15.64
CA PHE A 251 -5.01 2.81 -15.31
C PHE A 251 -3.79 2.09 -14.71
N VAL A 252 -2.60 2.34 -15.26
CA VAL A 252 -1.32 1.86 -14.72
C VAL A 252 -1.13 2.34 -13.28
N PHE A 253 -1.19 3.66 -13.03
CA PHE A 253 -1.01 4.20 -11.68
C PHE A 253 -2.10 3.73 -10.72
N GLY A 254 -3.36 3.71 -11.16
CA GLY A 254 -4.50 3.28 -10.35
C GLY A 254 -4.37 1.84 -9.88
N THR A 255 -3.95 0.95 -10.77
CA THR A 255 -3.78 -0.48 -10.45
C THR A 255 -2.58 -0.71 -9.54
N LEU A 256 -1.47 0.00 -9.76
CA LEU A 256 -0.33 -0.04 -8.84
C LEU A 256 -0.67 0.47 -7.43
N ILE A 257 -1.53 1.49 -7.33
CA ILE A 257 -2.08 1.95 -6.05
C ILE A 257 -2.91 0.83 -5.38
N TYR A 258 -3.76 0.14 -6.13
CA TYR A 258 -4.58 -0.94 -5.58
C TYR A 258 -3.80 -2.21 -5.22
N LEU A 259 -2.73 -2.52 -5.96
CA LEU A 259 -1.84 -3.65 -5.70
C LEU A 259 -0.84 -3.41 -4.55
N ASP A 260 -0.77 -2.20 -3.99
CA ASP A 260 0.02 -1.98 -2.78
C ASP A 260 -0.43 -2.97 -1.68
N ARG A 261 0.56 -3.57 -1.00
CA ARG A 261 0.36 -4.60 0.04
C ARG A 261 -0.52 -4.13 1.20
N ARG A 262 -0.69 -2.81 1.37
CA ARG A 262 -1.58 -2.25 2.39
C ARG A 262 -3.04 -2.62 2.12
N VAL A 263 -3.82 -2.67 3.19
CA VAL A 263 -5.27 -2.92 3.14
C VAL A 263 -5.99 -1.91 2.23
N TYR A 264 -7.09 -2.31 1.59
CA TYR A 264 -7.86 -1.43 0.71
C TYR A 264 -8.33 -0.14 1.40
N THR A 265 -8.51 -0.18 2.71
CA THR A 265 -8.78 0.97 3.58
C THR A 265 -7.73 2.09 3.45
N TRP A 266 -6.55 1.80 2.89
CA TRP A 266 -5.54 2.80 2.52
C TRP A 266 -5.50 3.11 1.03
N CYS A 267 -5.47 2.08 0.18
CA CYS A 267 -5.29 2.24 -1.25
C CYS A 267 -6.47 2.96 -1.91
N VAL A 268 -7.69 2.65 -1.48
CA VAL A 268 -8.92 3.24 -2.02
C VAL A 268 -8.98 4.73 -1.69
N PRO A 269 -8.90 5.17 -0.41
CA PRO A 269 -8.73 6.58 -0.06
C PRO A 269 -7.68 7.35 -0.87
N ALA A 270 -6.46 6.80 -1.01
CA ALA A 270 -5.39 7.47 -1.75
C ALA A 270 -5.76 7.70 -3.22
N ASN A 271 -6.35 6.69 -3.89
CA ASN A 271 -6.81 6.81 -5.27
C ASN A 271 -7.97 7.82 -5.41
N ARG A 272 -8.93 7.79 -4.47
CA ARG A 272 -10.11 8.66 -4.53
C ARG A 272 -9.78 10.11 -4.24
N CYS A 273 -8.93 10.40 -3.25
CA CYS A 273 -8.40 11.75 -3.03
C CYS A 273 -7.70 12.29 -4.27
N ALA A 274 -6.79 11.50 -4.85
CA ALA A 274 -6.03 11.94 -6.01
C ALA A 274 -6.96 12.28 -7.19
N SER A 275 -7.95 11.44 -7.51
CA SER A 275 -8.90 11.75 -8.59
C SER A 275 -9.83 12.94 -8.29
N LEU A 276 -10.30 13.10 -7.06
CA LEU A 276 -11.17 14.24 -6.68
C LEU A 276 -10.43 15.57 -6.77
N LEU A 277 -9.21 15.64 -6.23
CA LEU A 277 -8.35 16.82 -6.35
C LEU A 277 -8.01 17.12 -7.81
N SER A 278 -7.75 16.08 -8.61
CA SER A 278 -7.50 16.25 -10.04
C SER A 278 -8.72 16.81 -10.77
N GLY A 279 -9.92 16.34 -10.41
CA GLY A 279 -11.18 16.85 -10.95
C GLY A 279 -11.43 18.30 -10.60
N LEU A 280 -11.08 18.71 -9.38
CA LEU A 280 -11.15 20.11 -8.96
C LEU A 280 -10.22 20.98 -9.83
N VAL A 281 -8.95 20.56 -9.97
CA VAL A 281 -7.97 21.26 -10.79
C VAL A 281 -8.40 21.32 -12.26
N ALA A 282 -8.85 20.20 -12.82
CA ALA A 282 -9.35 20.13 -14.20
C ALA A 282 -10.56 21.06 -14.42
N SER A 283 -11.49 21.14 -13.45
CA SER A 283 -12.67 22.00 -13.56
C SER A 283 -12.29 23.48 -13.59
N TYR A 284 -11.43 23.92 -12.67
CA TYR A 284 -10.96 25.31 -12.65
C TYR A 284 -10.05 25.66 -13.84
N ALA A 285 -9.23 24.71 -14.29
CA ALA A 285 -8.40 24.89 -15.48
C ALA A 285 -9.26 25.07 -16.73
N LEU A 286 -10.31 24.27 -16.90
CA LEU A 286 -11.25 24.43 -18.01
C LEU A 286 -12.09 25.70 -17.92
N ALA A 287 -12.46 26.13 -16.71
CA ALA A 287 -13.12 27.42 -16.53
C ALA A 287 -12.23 28.58 -16.99
N GLY A 288 -10.95 28.57 -16.61
CA GLY A 288 -9.99 29.61 -17.00
C GLY A 288 -9.58 29.56 -18.49
N LEU A 289 -9.42 28.36 -19.07
CA LEU A 289 -8.91 28.19 -20.43
C LEU A 289 -10.01 28.20 -21.50
N ALA A 290 -11.22 27.75 -21.16
CA ALA A 290 -12.30 27.49 -22.12
C ALA A 290 -13.64 28.10 -21.72
N GLY A 291 -13.69 28.88 -20.63
CA GLY A 291 -14.91 29.58 -20.19
C GLY A 291 -16.03 28.66 -19.68
N LEU A 292 -15.71 27.42 -19.31
CA LEU A 292 -16.69 26.49 -18.73
C LEU A 292 -17.12 26.92 -17.32
N PRO A 293 -18.34 26.57 -16.88
CA PRO A 293 -18.83 26.97 -15.56
C PRO A 293 -17.96 26.40 -14.43
N VAL A 294 -17.69 27.23 -13.43
CA VAL A 294 -17.00 26.81 -12.21
C VAL A 294 -17.86 25.83 -11.40
N PRO A 295 -17.25 24.96 -10.58
CA PRO A 295 -18.02 24.07 -9.73
C PRO A 295 -18.86 24.82 -8.70
N GLY A 296 -20.09 24.36 -8.45
CA GLY A 296 -21.00 24.96 -7.48
C GLY A 296 -20.60 24.74 -6.02
N ASP A 297 -21.12 25.58 -5.12
CA ASP A 297 -20.80 25.54 -3.68
C ASP A 297 -21.18 24.21 -3.02
N ALA A 298 -22.31 23.62 -3.43
CA ALA A 298 -22.73 22.30 -2.96
C ALA A 298 -21.72 21.20 -3.34
N GLN A 299 -21.12 21.27 -4.53
CA GLN A 299 -20.10 20.31 -4.96
C GLN A 299 -18.80 20.47 -4.16
N LEU A 300 -18.42 21.71 -3.81
CA LEU A 300 -17.28 21.98 -2.94
C LEU A 300 -17.53 21.48 -1.51
N LEU A 301 -18.73 21.67 -0.98
CA LEU A 301 -19.13 21.13 0.32
C LEU A 301 -19.16 19.60 0.32
N ALA A 302 -19.71 18.98 -0.72
CA ALA A 302 -19.68 17.52 -0.89
C ALA A 302 -18.25 16.97 -0.96
N LEU A 303 -17.33 17.69 -1.61
CA LEU A 303 -15.91 17.35 -1.65
C LEU A 303 -15.29 17.34 -0.24
N VAL A 304 -15.65 18.30 0.62
CA VAL A 304 -15.22 18.31 2.04
C VAL A 304 -15.72 17.06 2.76
N PHE A 305 -16.99 16.69 2.60
CA PHE A 305 -17.55 15.49 3.23
C PHE A 305 -16.86 14.20 2.76
N ILE A 306 -16.55 14.05 1.46
CA ILE A 306 -15.75 12.92 0.98
C ILE A 306 -14.33 12.95 1.56
N GLY A 307 -13.72 14.12 1.70
CA GLY A 307 -12.43 14.29 2.38
C GLY A 307 -12.47 13.74 3.81
N VAL A 308 -13.51 14.08 4.59
CA VAL A 308 -13.71 13.58 5.95
C VAL A 308 -13.95 12.07 5.96
N ALA A 309 -14.72 11.53 5.01
CA ALA A 309 -14.94 10.09 4.87
C ALA A 309 -13.62 9.32 4.65
N ILE A 310 -12.76 9.85 3.77
CA ILE A 310 -11.44 9.29 3.47
C ILE A 310 -10.51 9.35 4.69
N VAL A 311 -10.48 10.48 5.40
CA VAL A 311 -9.69 10.63 6.64
C VAL A 311 -10.16 9.62 7.69
N SER A 312 -11.48 9.44 7.83
CA SER A 312 -12.07 8.49 8.76
C SER A 312 -11.62 7.05 8.48
N LEU A 313 -11.61 6.63 7.21
CA LEU A 313 -11.07 5.31 6.81
C LEU A 313 -9.57 5.18 7.08
N SER A 314 -8.82 6.27 6.92
CA SER A 314 -7.36 6.26 7.02
C SER A 314 -6.86 6.29 8.48
N TYR A 315 -7.68 6.73 9.42
CA TYR A 315 -7.30 6.95 10.82
C TYR A 315 -6.84 5.70 11.59
N PRO A 316 -7.57 4.56 11.61
CA PRO A 316 -7.19 3.39 12.41
C PRO A 316 -5.83 2.85 12.01
N ALA A 317 -5.55 2.88 10.71
CA ALA A 317 -4.35 2.30 10.15
C ALA A 317 -3.15 3.26 10.20
N THR A 318 -3.36 4.57 10.40
CA THR A 318 -2.28 5.51 10.73
C THR A 318 -1.95 5.42 12.20
N ALA A 319 -2.96 5.28 13.05
CA ALA A 319 -2.80 5.12 14.48
C ALA A 319 -2.07 3.81 14.83
N SER A 320 -2.39 2.70 14.16
CA SER A 320 -1.67 1.42 14.36
C SER A 320 -0.22 1.50 13.88
N TRP A 321 0.02 2.06 12.69
CA TRP A 321 1.37 2.24 12.15
C TRP A 321 2.25 3.15 13.03
N ARG A 322 1.69 4.24 13.59
CA ARG A 322 2.41 5.09 14.55
C ARG A 322 2.74 4.33 15.83
N ARG A 323 1.82 3.50 16.32
CA ARG A 323 2.07 2.62 17.49
C ARG A 323 3.13 1.57 17.19
N GLU A 324 3.06 0.90 16.05
CA GLU A 324 4.03 -0.12 15.63
C GLU A 324 5.42 0.46 15.36
N ARG A 325 5.53 1.60 14.68
CA ARG A 325 6.80 2.33 14.55
C ARG A 325 7.34 2.76 15.90
N GLY A 326 6.48 3.27 16.79
CA GLY A 326 6.88 3.61 18.16
C GLY A 326 7.33 2.39 18.98
N MET A 327 6.77 1.21 18.73
CA MET A 327 7.20 -0.04 19.36
C MET A 327 8.50 -0.60 18.74
N ARG A 328 8.67 -0.53 17.42
CA ARG A 328 9.90 -0.94 16.72
C ARG A 328 11.06 -0.03 17.09
N ALA A 329 10.85 1.28 17.16
CA ALA A 329 11.83 2.28 17.57
C ALA A 329 12.33 2.13 19.01
N ARG A 330 11.77 1.19 19.78
CA ARG A 330 12.09 0.97 21.19
C ARG A 330 12.40 -0.50 21.50
N ARG A 331 12.75 -1.34 20.52
CA ARG A 331 13.07 -2.76 20.79
C ARG A 331 14.53 -3.08 20.50
N VAL A 332 15.26 -3.46 21.55
CA VAL A 332 16.63 -3.96 21.47
C VAL A 332 16.60 -5.48 21.58
N LEU A 333 17.19 -6.17 20.60
CA LEU A 333 17.29 -7.63 20.57
C LEU A 333 18.73 -8.09 20.78
N PHE A 334 18.96 -8.98 21.74
CA PHE A 334 20.25 -9.63 21.96
C PHE A 334 20.26 -11.05 21.39
N VAL A 335 21.30 -11.43 20.64
CA VAL A 335 21.37 -12.73 19.96
C VAL A 335 22.67 -13.47 20.29
N CYS A 336 22.54 -14.74 20.69
CA CYS A 336 23.68 -15.67 20.83
C CYS A 336 23.37 -17.02 20.17
N GLY A 337 24.12 -18.08 20.50
CA GLY A 337 23.88 -19.45 20.01
C GLY A 337 22.61 -20.05 20.62
N GLY A 338 22.74 -20.60 21.83
CA GLY A 338 21.69 -21.36 22.51
C GLY A 338 20.58 -20.57 23.21
N ASN A 339 20.73 -19.25 23.38
CA ASN A 339 19.81 -18.40 24.16
C ASN A 339 19.60 -18.87 25.61
N THR A 340 20.65 -19.39 26.25
CA THR A 340 20.64 -19.91 27.63
C THR A 340 21.61 -19.21 28.57
N SER A 341 22.62 -18.49 28.04
CA SER A 341 23.65 -17.80 28.82
C SER A 341 23.80 -16.33 28.42
N ARG A 342 24.56 -16.03 27.36
CA ARG A 342 24.97 -14.65 26.99
C ARG A 342 23.83 -13.67 26.66
N SER A 343 23.01 -13.97 25.65
CA SER A 343 21.91 -13.08 25.25
C SER A 343 20.83 -12.86 26.31
N PRO A 344 20.40 -13.85 27.10
CA PRO A 344 19.45 -13.59 28.17
C PRO A 344 20.08 -12.87 29.38
N MET A 345 21.38 -13.03 29.67
CA MET A 345 22.07 -12.14 30.61
C MET A 345 22.02 -10.69 30.13
N ALA A 346 22.34 -10.43 28.87
CA ALA A 346 22.30 -9.09 28.29
C ALA A 346 20.89 -8.46 28.35
N GLU A 347 19.83 -9.24 28.06
CA GLU A 347 18.45 -8.77 28.16
C GLU A 347 18.08 -8.34 29.59
N VAL A 348 18.45 -9.16 30.59
CA VAL A 348 18.18 -8.86 32.00
C VAL A 348 18.96 -7.63 32.46
N ILE A 349 20.25 -7.57 32.14
CA ILE A 349 21.12 -6.45 32.52
C ILE A 349 20.63 -5.15 31.89
N ALA A 350 20.30 -5.17 30.59
CA ALA A 350 19.82 -3.99 29.87
C ALA A 350 18.52 -3.46 30.48
N ARG A 351 17.61 -4.38 30.84
CA ARG A 351 16.37 -4.01 31.52
C ARG A 351 16.63 -3.40 32.90
N ASN A 352 17.53 -3.99 33.69
CA ASN A 352 17.88 -3.49 35.01
C ASN A 352 18.42 -2.04 34.92
N HIS A 353 19.38 -1.80 34.05
CA HIS A 353 19.92 -0.46 33.81
C HIS A 353 18.87 0.51 33.28
N ALA A 354 18.03 0.10 32.33
CA ALA A 354 16.98 0.98 31.81
C ALA A 354 15.95 1.41 32.87
N VAL A 355 15.70 0.57 33.89
CA VAL A 355 14.87 0.92 35.04
C VAL A 355 15.57 1.92 35.95
N GLN A 356 16.87 1.74 36.19
CA GLN A 356 17.68 2.66 37.00
C GLN A 356 17.82 4.04 36.37
N VAL A 357 18.07 4.12 35.06
CA VAL A 357 18.19 5.38 34.31
C VAL A 357 16.85 6.13 34.23
N GLY A 358 15.73 5.41 34.16
CA GLY A 358 14.40 6.02 34.11
C GLY A 358 14.06 6.70 32.78
N GLY A 359 13.10 7.64 32.80
CA GLY A 359 12.70 8.42 31.62
C GLY A 359 12.31 7.57 30.40
N SER A 360 12.86 7.94 29.23
CA SER A 360 12.64 7.24 27.96
C SER A 360 13.20 5.82 27.93
N ALA A 361 14.24 5.51 28.71
CA ALA A 361 14.86 4.19 28.78
C ALA A 361 13.86 3.13 29.29
N ARG A 362 12.98 3.49 30.22
CA ARG A 362 11.96 2.59 30.78
C ARG A 362 10.93 2.11 29.73
N ARG A 363 10.79 2.85 28.62
CA ARG A 363 9.88 2.51 27.51
C ARG A 363 10.53 1.56 26.48
N VAL A 364 11.84 1.28 26.62
CA VAL A 364 12.57 0.33 25.77
C VAL A 364 12.20 -1.10 26.16
N ARG A 365 11.91 -1.91 25.15
CA ARG A 365 11.66 -3.34 25.24
C ARG A 365 12.94 -4.08 24.92
N PHE A 366 13.39 -4.90 25.85
CA PHE A 366 14.53 -5.79 25.65
C PHE A 366 14.02 -7.19 25.36
N ALA A 367 14.73 -7.90 24.51
CA ALA A 367 14.42 -9.25 24.08
C ALA A 367 15.73 -10.00 23.85
N SER A 368 15.74 -11.31 24.09
CA SER A 368 16.83 -12.19 23.65
C SER A 368 16.33 -13.32 22.74
N ALA A 369 17.22 -13.84 21.91
CA ALA A 369 17.00 -15.02 21.07
C ALA A 369 18.33 -15.75 20.76
N GLY A 370 18.21 -16.89 20.08
CA GLY A 370 19.33 -17.74 19.67
C GLY A 370 19.30 -18.10 18.19
N VAL A 371 20.46 -18.15 17.52
CA VAL A 371 20.57 -18.66 16.14
C VAL A 371 20.38 -20.17 16.06
N SER A 372 20.65 -20.87 17.16
CA SER A 372 20.44 -22.31 17.32
C SER A 372 20.05 -22.58 18.78
N PRO A 373 18.82 -22.18 19.18
CA PRO A 373 18.43 -22.16 20.58
C PRO A 373 18.38 -23.58 21.18
N ALA A 374 18.59 -23.66 22.49
CA ALA A 374 18.38 -24.90 23.22
C ALA A 374 16.92 -25.36 23.08
N ARG A 375 16.74 -26.67 22.86
CA ARG A 375 15.42 -27.29 22.63
C ARG A 375 14.50 -27.15 23.85
N GLY A 376 13.19 -27.23 23.63
CA GLY A 376 12.18 -27.26 24.70
C GLY A 376 12.04 -25.95 25.48
N GLY A 377 12.60 -24.85 25.00
CA GLY A 377 12.56 -23.57 25.71
C GLY A 377 13.36 -23.60 27.01
N ALA A 378 14.58 -24.14 26.97
CA ALA A 378 15.43 -24.25 28.15
C ALA A 378 15.50 -22.93 28.96
N PRO A 379 15.48 -22.99 30.31
CA PRO A 379 15.57 -21.81 31.15
C PRO A 379 16.98 -21.19 31.06
N LEU A 380 17.13 -20.01 31.66
CA LEU A 380 18.46 -19.42 31.88
C LEU A 380 19.33 -20.39 32.68
N ALA A 381 20.56 -20.64 32.20
CA ALA A 381 21.53 -21.54 32.80
C ALA A 381 21.76 -21.18 34.29
N PRO A 382 21.87 -22.16 35.20
CA PRO A 382 22.07 -21.89 36.63
C PRO A 382 23.29 -21.01 36.91
N ALA A 383 24.43 -21.26 36.25
CA ALA A 383 25.64 -20.46 36.40
C ALA A 383 25.47 -19.01 35.91
N ALA A 384 24.76 -18.81 34.78
CA ALA A 384 24.40 -17.46 34.31
C ALA A 384 23.47 -16.72 35.28
N ARG A 385 22.57 -17.46 35.94
CA ARG A 385 21.69 -16.90 36.96
C ARG A 385 22.42 -16.53 38.25
N SER A 386 23.41 -17.34 38.65
CA SER A 386 24.31 -16.98 39.76
C SER A 386 25.05 -15.69 39.41
N ALA A 387 25.72 -15.66 38.26
CA ALA A 387 26.47 -14.47 37.84
C ALA A 387 25.62 -13.18 37.83
N LEU A 388 24.35 -13.25 37.39
CA LEU A 388 23.43 -12.10 37.51
C LEU A 388 23.10 -11.75 38.97
N ALA A 389 22.93 -12.73 39.85
CA ALA A 389 22.69 -12.51 41.27
C ALA A 389 23.91 -11.89 41.98
N ASP A 390 25.11 -12.23 41.52
CA ASP A 390 26.39 -11.72 42.01
C ASP A 390 26.63 -10.27 41.54
N LEU A 391 26.09 -9.90 40.36
CA LEU A 391 25.91 -8.49 39.94
C LEU A 391 24.80 -7.75 40.71
N GLY A 392 24.17 -8.36 41.72
CA GLY A 392 23.05 -7.78 42.47
C GLY A 392 21.70 -7.82 41.73
N ILE A 393 21.62 -8.41 40.54
CA ILE A 393 20.42 -8.45 39.69
C ILE A 393 19.59 -9.71 39.99
N ARG A 394 19.02 -9.76 41.19
CA ARG A 394 18.18 -10.91 41.64
C ARG A 394 16.73 -10.82 41.17
N ARG A 395 16.22 -9.59 41.01
CA ARG A 395 14.87 -9.29 40.53
C ARG A 395 14.92 -8.04 39.65
N VAL A 396 14.17 -8.08 38.55
CA VAL A 396 14.02 -6.93 37.66
C VAL A 396 12.53 -6.63 37.48
N PRO A 397 12.08 -5.38 37.64
CA PRO A 397 10.67 -5.02 37.48
C PRO A 397 10.16 -5.25 36.04
N GLY A 398 9.02 -5.93 35.92
CA GLY A 398 8.30 -6.15 34.67
C GLY A 398 8.42 -7.58 34.11
N PRO A 399 8.22 -7.77 32.79
CA PRO A 399 8.09 -9.11 32.20
C PRO A 399 9.42 -9.86 32.03
N VAL A 400 10.55 -9.12 32.00
CA VAL A 400 11.90 -9.69 31.88
C VAL A 400 12.35 -10.11 33.27
N HIS A 401 12.52 -11.41 33.49
CA HIS A 401 12.95 -11.95 34.78
C HIS A 401 13.85 -13.18 34.58
N PRO A 402 15.01 -13.28 35.28
CA PRO A 402 15.95 -14.41 35.11
C PRO A 402 15.29 -15.79 35.23
N ARG A 403 14.36 -15.95 36.18
CA ARG A 403 13.62 -17.21 36.42
C ARG A 403 12.51 -17.52 35.40
N ARG A 404 12.05 -16.53 34.63
CA ARG A 404 10.97 -16.70 33.62
C ARG A 404 11.49 -16.85 32.19
N HIS A 405 12.79 -16.65 31.98
CA HIS A 405 13.41 -16.81 30.67
C HIS A 405 13.15 -18.21 30.08
N ARG A 406 12.95 -18.26 28.78
CA ARG A 406 12.80 -19.47 27.97
C ARG A 406 13.55 -19.26 26.66
N ALA A 407 14.46 -20.16 26.34
CA ALA A 407 15.22 -20.12 25.09
C ALA A 407 14.27 -20.15 23.88
N ARG A 408 14.55 -19.32 22.87
CA ARG A 408 13.76 -19.24 21.65
C ARG A 408 14.61 -18.92 20.42
N PRO A 409 14.18 -19.36 19.22
CA PRO A 409 14.90 -19.05 18.00
C PRO A 409 14.78 -17.58 17.64
N VAL A 410 15.82 -17.05 17.01
CA VAL A 410 15.70 -15.81 16.25
C VAL A 410 14.84 -16.06 15.01
N THR A 411 13.93 -15.14 14.70
CA THR A 411 13.02 -15.26 13.55
C THR A 411 13.06 -14.00 12.71
N PRO A 412 12.74 -14.07 11.39
CA PRO A 412 12.67 -12.88 10.56
C PRO A 412 11.73 -11.81 11.12
N GLN A 413 10.63 -12.23 11.76
CA GLN A 413 9.70 -11.29 12.40
C GLN A 413 10.33 -10.60 13.61
N LEU A 414 11.07 -11.32 14.45
CA LEU A 414 11.75 -10.74 15.60
C LEU A 414 12.83 -9.74 15.18
N CYS A 415 13.58 -10.04 14.11
CA CYS A 415 14.54 -9.12 13.52
C CYS A 415 13.87 -7.87 12.93
N ARG A 416 12.73 -8.03 12.25
CA ARG A 416 11.94 -6.89 11.73
C ARG A 416 11.43 -6.02 12.87
N ASP A 417 10.93 -6.60 13.94
CA ASP A 417 10.34 -5.85 15.04
C ASP A 417 11.36 -5.11 15.93
N SER A 418 12.65 -5.32 15.71
CA SER A 418 13.74 -4.75 16.53
C SER A 418 14.34 -3.52 15.87
N SER A 419 14.55 -2.44 16.64
CA SER A 419 15.26 -1.24 16.18
C SER A 419 16.75 -1.50 16.00
N VAL A 420 17.34 -2.30 16.89
CA VAL A 420 18.74 -2.72 16.83
C VAL A 420 18.86 -4.14 17.35
N ILE A 421 19.78 -4.89 16.74
CA ILE A 421 20.09 -6.27 17.07
C ILE A 421 21.57 -6.34 17.47
N TYR A 422 21.85 -6.75 18.69
CA TYR A 422 23.20 -6.93 19.22
C TYR A 422 23.54 -8.41 19.33
N CYS A 423 24.46 -8.84 18.48
CA CYS A 423 24.95 -10.22 18.40
C CYS A 423 26.19 -10.41 19.26
N MET A 424 26.29 -11.53 19.97
CA MET A 424 27.44 -11.80 20.86
C MET A 424 28.74 -12.06 20.09
N THR A 425 28.66 -12.47 18.82
CA THR A 425 29.83 -12.74 17.98
C THR A 425 29.56 -12.32 16.54
N ARG A 426 30.60 -12.18 15.72
CA ARG A 426 30.48 -11.93 14.27
C ARG A 426 29.70 -13.05 13.58
N ALA A 427 29.97 -14.31 13.92
CA ALA A 427 29.23 -15.44 13.38
C ALA A 427 27.71 -15.38 13.67
N HIS A 428 27.32 -14.93 14.88
CA HIS A 428 25.90 -14.71 15.18
C HIS A 428 25.30 -13.56 14.36
N ARG A 429 26.07 -12.48 14.13
CA ARG A 429 25.66 -11.35 13.28
C ARG A 429 25.42 -11.83 11.85
N ASP A 430 26.37 -12.57 11.28
CA ASP A 430 26.27 -13.05 9.90
C ASP A 430 25.09 -14.03 9.73
N ALA A 431 24.83 -14.90 10.71
CA ALA A 431 23.66 -15.77 10.71
C ALA A 431 22.33 -14.99 10.77
N VAL A 432 22.27 -13.90 11.54
CA VAL A 432 21.08 -13.02 11.59
C VAL A 432 20.88 -12.27 10.26
N VAL A 433 21.97 -11.79 9.65
CA VAL A 433 21.92 -11.10 8.34
C VAL A 433 21.46 -12.06 7.24
N ALA A 434 21.98 -13.29 7.23
CA ALA A 434 21.52 -14.32 6.29
C ALA A 434 20.03 -14.66 6.47
N LEU A 435 19.55 -14.72 7.71
CA LEU A 435 18.14 -14.98 8.01
C LEU A 435 17.21 -13.80 7.66
N ALA A 436 17.69 -12.56 7.83
CA ALA A 436 16.92 -11.34 7.64
C ALA A 436 17.77 -10.24 6.99
N PRO A 437 17.99 -10.28 5.67
CA PRO A 437 18.85 -9.31 4.96
C PRO A 437 18.43 -7.85 5.17
N ASP A 438 17.11 -7.58 5.24
CA ASP A 438 16.54 -6.25 5.49
C ASP A 438 16.89 -5.65 6.87
N ALA A 439 17.58 -6.38 7.74
CA ALA A 439 18.03 -5.96 9.06
C ALA A 439 19.53 -5.72 9.19
N GLU A 440 20.30 -5.88 8.09
CA GLU A 440 21.76 -5.76 8.13
C GLU A 440 22.25 -4.43 8.72
N ASN A 441 21.67 -3.32 8.28
CA ASN A 441 22.03 -1.97 8.72
C ASN A 441 21.80 -1.67 10.20
N ARG A 442 21.16 -2.60 10.94
CA ARG A 442 20.87 -2.49 12.37
C ARG A 442 21.28 -3.73 13.16
N THR A 443 22.07 -4.62 12.55
CA THR A 443 22.60 -5.82 13.19
C THR A 443 24.09 -5.65 13.44
N LEU A 444 24.43 -5.47 14.72
CA LEU A 444 25.77 -5.11 15.20
C LEU A 444 26.29 -6.18 16.16
N CYS A 445 27.60 -6.28 16.31
CA CYS A 445 28.19 -7.01 17.44
C CYS A 445 27.99 -6.19 18.72
N LEU A 446 27.68 -6.87 19.84
CA LEU A 446 27.53 -6.22 21.14
C LEU A 446 28.83 -5.48 21.50
N ASP A 447 29.96 -6.14 21.34
CA ASP A 447 31.30 -5.57 21.43
C ASP A 447 31.78 -5.13 20.03
N PRO A 448 32.11 -3.84 19.81
CA PRO A 448 32.71 -3.39 18.54
C PRO A 448 34.11 -3.98 18.28
N HIS A 449 34.84 -4.37 19.32
CA HIS A 449 36.25 -4.73 19.25
C HIS A 449 36.50 -6.24 19.18
N GLY A 450 35.49 -7.07 19.43
CA GLY A 450 35.68 -8.52 19.46
C GLY A 450 34.41 -9.33 19.70
N ASP A 451 34.59 -10.63 19.87
CA ASP A 451 33.52 -11.57 20.19
C ASP A 451 33.38 -11.74 21.70
N VAL A 452 32.15 -11.82 22.22
CA VAL A 452 31.88 -12.15 23.62
C VAL A 452 32.06 -13.66 23.83
N PRO A 453 33.07 -14.09 24.63
CA PRO A 453 33.41 -15.51 24.79
C PRO A 453 32.24 -16.36 25.28
N ASN A 454 32.12 -17.61 24.83
CA ASN A 454 31.06 -18.52 25.26
C ASN A 454 31.41 -19.16 26.61
N PRO A 455 30.65 -18.91 27.71
CA PRO A 455 30.94 -19.50 29.01
C PRO A 455 30.38 -20.93 29.18
N GLU A 456 29.73 -21.48 28.16
CA GLU A 456 29.05 -22.79 28.24
C GLU A 456 30.01 -23.92 28.60
N GLY A 457 29.63 -24.75 29.59
CA GLY A 457 30.46 -25.83 30.11
C GLY A 457 31.65 -25.41 30.98
N GLN A 458 31.86 -24.12 31.21
CA GLN A 458 33.01 -23.58 31.96
C GLN A 458 32.68 -23.34 33.45
N SER A 459 33.70 -22.96 34.23
CA SER A 459 33.57 -22.66 35.66
C SER A 459 32.68 -21.44 35.95
N SER A 460 32.21 -21.34 37.19
CA SER A 460 31.40 -20.19 37.65
C SER A 460 32.13 -18.85 37.46
N GLU A 461 33.44 -18.81 37.66
CA GLU A 461 34.27 -17.61 37.47
C GLU A 461 34.22 -17.09 36.02
N VAL A 462 34.21 -17.99 35.03
CA VAL A 462 34.08 -17.61 33.61
C VAL A 462 32.70 -16.99 33.34
N TYR A 463 31.64 -17.52 33.96
CA TYR A 463 30.31 -16.90 33.88
C TYR A 463 30.27 -15.51 34.51
N HIS A 464 30.96 -15.31 35.64
CA HIS A 464 31.05 -14.00 36.29
C HIS A 464 31.76 -12.98 35.40
N ARG A 465 32.94 -13.33 34.89
CA ARG A 465 33.68 -12.45 33.96
C ARG A 465 32.85 -12.12 32.71
N CYS A 466 32.14 -13.12 32.19
CA CYS A 466 31.24 -12.92 31.05
C CYS A 466 30.09 -11.95 31.37
N ALA A 467 29.46 -12.08 32.55
CA ALA A 467 28.37 -11.22 32.97
C ALA A 467 28.83 -9.76 33.18
N HIS A 468 29.98 -9.54 33.83
CA HIS A 468 30.58 -8.21 33.98
C HIS A 468 30.91 -7.57 32.63
N ARG A 469 31.51 -8.34 31.70
CA ARG A 469 31.80 -7.81 30.36
C ARG A 469 30.52 -7.45 29.60
N ILE A 470 29.47 -8.27 29.70
CA ILE A 470 28.18 -7.96 29.09
C ILE A 470 27.58 -6.70 29.72
N GLU A 471 27.69 -6.51 31.04
CA GLU A 471 27.18 -5.32 31.73
C GLU A 471 27.82 -4.03 31.21
N GLU A 472 29.15 -4.00 31.11
CA GLU A 472 29.91 -2.89 30.57
C GLU A 472 29.46 -2.55 29.14
N LEU A 473 29.42 -3.55 28.26
CA LEU A 473 29.03 -3.37 26.87
C LEU A 473 27.58 -2.91 26.73
N VAL A 474 26.67 -3.51 27.50
CA VAL A 474 25.24 -3.15 27.49
C VAL A 474 25.05 -1.71 27.93
N ARG A 475 25.80 -1.24 28.93
CA ARG A 475 25.75 0.15 29.39
C ARG A 475 26.13 1.10 28.26
N THR A 476 27.25 0.87 27.60
CA THR A 476 27.71 1.67 26.45
C THR A 476 26.67 1.68 25.32
N ARG A 477 26.18 0.49 24.91
CA ARG A 477 25.18 0.38 23.84
C ARG A 477 23.83 1.00 24.19
N LEU A 478 23.45 1.01 25.46
CA LEU A 478 22.24 1.70 25.93
C LEU A 478 22.39 3.22 25.84
N HIS A 479 23.54 3.77 26.21
CA HIS A 479 23.82 5.19 26.08
C HIS A 479 23.79 5.64 24.61
N GLU A 480 24.48 4.91 23.72
CA GLU A 480 24.44 5.14 22.27
C GLU A 480 23.00 5.10 21.72
N PHE A 481 22.24 4.07 22.12
CA PHE A 481 20.86 3.89 21.66
C PHE A 481 19.90 5.00 22.14
N LEU A 482 20.15 5.57 23.31
CA LEU A 482 19.33 6.64 23.89
C LEU A 482 19.78 8.05 23.45
N GLY A 483 20.85 8.17 22.66
CA GLY A 483 21.34 9.44 22.12
C GLY A 483 22.22 10.25 23.08
N GLY A 484 22.88 9.59 24.04
CA GLY A 484 23.90 10.23 24.88
C GLY A 484 25.24 10.30 24.17
N ASP A 485 25.84 11.49 24.11
CA ASP A 485 27.23 11.70 23.69
C ASP A 485 28.17 10.86 24.59
N PRO A 486 29.16 10.12 24.07
CA PRO A 486 30.11 9.41 24.92
C PRO A 486 30.88 10.42 25.78
N GLY A 487 30.58 10.45 27.07
CA GLY A 487 31.36 11.22 28.04
C GLY A 487 32.84 10.78 28.02
N PRO A 488 33.78 11.69 28.34
CA PRO A 488 35.18 11.49 28.07
C PRO A 488 35.82 10.69 29.21
N ASP A 489 35.72 9.36 29.22
CA ASP A 489 36.61 8.56 30.07
C ASP A 489 36.74 7.09 29.68
N ILE A 490 37.38 6.81 28.54
CA ILE A 490 38.17 5.59 28.34
C ILE A 490 39.37 5.96 27.47
N ARG A 491 40.44 6.50 28.08
CA ARG A 491 41.77 6.46 27.46
C ARG A 491 42.44 5.14 27.82
N PRO A 492 43.10 4.44 26.87
CA PRO A 492 43.89 3.27 27.19
C PRO A 492 45.08 3.68 28.06
N ALA A 493 45.31 2.95 29.15
CA ALA A 493 46.53 3.07 29.94
C ALA A 493 47.73 2.84 28.99
N GLY A 494 48.54 3.87 28.83
CA GLY A 494 49.72 3.85 27.98
C GLY A 494 50.74 2.86 28.50
N VAL A 495 51.36 2.15 27.56
CA VAL A 495 52.64 1.47 27.75
C VAL A 495 53.69 2.54 28.03
N GLY A 496 54.33 2.44 29.19
CA GLY A 496 55.51 3.18 29.62
C GLY A 496 56.25 2.34 30.63
#